data_AF-A0A1Z7Z535-F1
#
_entry.id   AF-A0A1Z7Z535-F1
#
_cell.length_a   1.000
_cell.length_b   1.000
_cell.length_c   1.000
_cell.angle_alpha   90.00
_cell.angle_beta   90.00
_cell.angle_gamma   90.00
#
_symmetry.space_group_name_H-M   'P 1'
#
loop_
_entity.id
_entity.type
_entity.pdbx_description
1 polymer ?
#
loop_
_entity_poly.entity_id
_entity_poly.type
_entity_poly.pdbx_seq_one_letter_code
_entity_poly.pdbx_strand_id
1 'polypeptide(L)'
;MSLPKHNPLLRVLYMSLVLFMFAFMMAVIRMYWPDDSQVSEYHDYSAYENSLEASQPNGAVGIGNESLSDAQNTQNNKLPKVLTKTTSNEPELFRRPRFTVTGIERRLNLAVNMQAQLEGLWTDFYNLDTQQYLPGLSRSNKVYLVYKSYDHDTQTIEVLIGYQYAMQKLSGQVKSVELLKGKYIKRDSVLATWDDPQDLALKYQLDYEVYEVDEYFNISSQRAFLSINNGAY
;
A
#
# COMPACT_ATOMS: atom_id res chain seq x y z
N MET A 1 39.81 -47.06 25.57
CA MET A 1 40.21 -45.65 25.81
C MET A 1 39.07 -44.98 26.57
N SER A 2 39.27 -44.68 27.86
CA SER A 2 38.24 -44.09 28.72
C SER A 2 38.03 -42.62 28.37
N LEU A 3 36.78 -42.24 28.08
CA LEU A 3 36.40 -40.86 27.82
C LEU A 3 36.76 -39.96 29.02
N PRO A 4 37.27 -38.74 28.78
CA PRO A 4 37.69 -37.84 29.84
C PRO A 4 36.53 -37.47 30.76
N LYS A 5 36.79 -37.54 32.07
CA LYS A 5 35.86 -37.23 33.16
C LYS A 5 35.28 -35.83 32.95
N HIS A 6 33.97 -35.75 32.65
CA HIS A 6 33.31 -34.49 32.31
C HIS A 6 33.34 -33.52 33.50
N ASN A 7 33.87 -32.32 33.28
CA ASN A 7 33.91 -31.27 34.30
C ASN A 7 32.52 -30.57 34.36
N PRO A 8 31.76 -30.71 35.46
CA PRO A 8 30.39 -30.19 35.55
C PRO A 8 30.32 -28.67 35.39
N LEU A 9 31.37 -27.95 35.82
CA LEU A 9 31.46 -26.50 35.69
C LEU A 9 31.50 -26.07 34.21
N LEU A 10 32.22 -26.84 33.37
CA LEU A 10 32.31 -26.54 31.93
C LEU A 10 30.96 -26.74 31.22
N ARG A 11 30.15 -27.69 31.68
CA ARG A 11 28.79 -27.92 31.13
C ARG A 11 27.83 -26.79 31.48
N VAL A 12 27.88 -26.30 32.71
CA VAL A 12 27.06 -25.16 33.14
C VAL A 12 27.47 -23.91 32.38
N LEU A 13 28.78 -23.65 32.26
CA LEU A 13 29.31 -22.54 31.47
C LEU A 13 28.85 -22.61 30.01
N TYR A 14 28.96 -23.79 29.39
CA TYR A 14 28.53 -24.01 28.00
C TYR A 14 27.03 -23.74 27.81
N MET A 15 26.18 -24.27 28.70
CA MET A 15 24.73 -24.04 28.64
C MET A 15 24.37 -22.55 28.79
N SER A 16 25.04 -21.84 29.70
CA SER A 16 24.85 -20.39 29.86
C SER A 16 25.27 -19.60 28.62
N LEU A 17 26.36 -19.99 27.96
CA LEU A 17 26.86 -19.32 26.77
C LEU A 17 25.92 -19.53 25.57
N VAL A 18 25.36 -20.73 25.42
CA VAL A 18 24.34 -21.01 24.39
C VAL A 18 23.07 -20.20 24.64
N LEU A 19 22.56 -20.16 25.89
CA LEU A 19 21.40 -19.34 26.24
C LEU A 19 21.63 -17.84 25.97
N PHE A 20 22.82 -17.34 26.30
CA PHE A 20 23.19 -15.96 26.01
C PHE A 20 23.18 -15.68 24.50
N MET A 21 23.69 -16.59 23.68
CA MET A 21 23.66 -16.45 22.22
C MET A 21 22.22 -16.35 21.69
N PHE A 22 21.29 -17.16 22.20
CA PHE A 22 19.88 -17.10 21.82
C PHE A 22 19.20 -15.80 22.26
N ALA A 23 19.44 -15.34 23.49
CA ALA A 23 18.91 -14.07 23.98
C ALA A 23 19.44 -12.88 23.17
N PHE A 24 20.73 -12.91 22.82
CA PHE A 24 21.36 -11.90 21.97
C PHE A 24 20.74 -11.88 20.57
N MET A 25 20.56 -13.05 19.93
CA MET A 25 19.91 -13.14 18.63
C MET A 25 18.46 -12.62 18.67
N MET A 26 17.68 -12.96 19.70
CA MET A 26 16.33 -12.41 19.91
C MET A 26 16.33 -10.88 20.05
N ALA A 27 17.30 -10.31 20.77
CA ALA A 27 17.43 -8.87 20.94
C ALA A 27 17.79 -8.17 19.62
N VAL A 28 18.70 -8.75 18.84
CA VAL A 28 19.05 -8.25 17.50
C VAL A 28 17.86 -8.31 16.56
N ILE A 29 17.10 -9.42 16.55
CA ILE A 29 15.88 -9.54 15.73
C ILE A 29 14.87 -8.46 16.13
N ARG A 30 14.60 -8.24 17.42
CA ARG A 30 13.70 -7.16 17.88
C ARG A 30 14.19 -5.76 17.53
N MET A 31 15.51 -5.52 17.51
CA MET A 31 16.07 -4.21 17.20
C MET A 31 16.00 -3.90 15.70
N TYR A 32 16.15 -4.90 14.85
CA TYR A 32 16.15 -4.75 13.38
C TYR A 32 14.81 -5.09 12.72
N TRP A 33 13.88 -5.69 13.45
CA TRP A 33 12.50 -5.98 13.03
C TRP A 33 11.54 -5.22 13.94
N PRO A 34 11.30 -3.91 13.71
CA PRO A 34 10.34 -3.18 14.52
C PRO A 34 8.96 -3.82 14.34
N ASP A 35 8.31 -4.13 15.47
CA ASP A 35 6.95 -4.66 15.50
C ASP A 35 6.01 -3.67 14.76
N ASP A 36 5.44 -4.09 13.64
CA ASP A 36 4.36 -3.38 12.91
C ASP A 36 3.04 -3.32 13.72
N SER A 37 3.06 -3.66 15.03
CA SER A 37 1.87 -3.75 15.88
C SER A 37 1.53 -2.46 16.65
N GLN A 38 2.18 -1.32 16.39
CA GLN A 38 1.78 -0.02 16.98
C GLN A 38 0.73 0.76 16.14
N VAL A 39 -0.18 0.06 15.45
CA VAL A 39 -1.34 0.68 14.78
C VAL A 39 -2.63 -0.02 15.21
N SER A 40 -2.96 -0.01 16.51
CA SER A 40 -4.36 -0.14 16.95
C SER A 40 -4.55 0.32 18.40
N GLU A 41 -4.41 1.61 18.65
CA GLU A 41 -5.08 2.21 19.81
C GLU A 41 -5.79 3.49 19.34
N TYR A 42 -6.95 3.27 18.72
CA TYR A 42 -7.87 4.34 18.34
C TYR A 42 -8.64 4.74 19.60
N HIS A 43 -8.36 5.94 20.12
CA HIS A 43 -9.31 6.64 20.96
C HIS A 43 -10.49 7.10 20.09
N ASP A 44 -11.66 6.54 20.39
CA ASP A 44 -12.94 6.87 19.81
C ASP A 44 -13.34 8.31 20.16
N TYR A 45 -13.24 9.21 19.20
CA TYR A 45 -13.73 10.60 19.27
C TYR A 45 -14.79 10.81 18.18
N SER A 46 -15.88 10.04 18.19
CA SER A 46 -17.10 10.41 17.48
C SER A 46 -18.18 10.84 18.48
N ALA A 47 -18.04 12.04 19.03
CA ALA A 47 -19.06 12.62 19.92
C ALA A 47 -19.32 14.10 19.67
N TYR A 48 -19.04 14.65 18.48
CA TYR A 48 -19.48 16.01 18.13
C TYR A 48 -19.61 16.15 16.61
N GLU A 49 -20.72 15.68 16.05
CA GLU A 49 -21.32 16.25 14.83
C GLU A 49 -22.70 15.64 14.62
N ASN A 50 -23.71 16.24 15.26
CA ASN A 50 -25.10 16.02 14.89
C ASN A 50 -25.91 17.25 15.28
N SER A 51 -25.88 18.27 14.43
CA SER A 51 -26.99 19.21 14.21
C SER A 51 -26.52 20.35 13.33
N LEU A 52 -26.88 20.31 12.04
CA LEU A 52 -27.54 21.40 11.31
C LEU A 52 -27.40 21.18 9.80
N GLU A 53 -28.45 21.60 9.09
CA GLU A 53 -28.64 21.60 7.64
C GLU A 53 -28.99 20.25 7.01
N ALA A 54 -30.01 20.10 6.16
CA ALA A 54 -31.12 20.92 5.72
C ALA A 54 -32.08 19.97 4.98
N SER A 55 -33.35 20.35 4.80
CA SER A 55 -34.12 20.20 3.54
C SER A 55 -35.63 20.18 3.79
N GLN A 56 -36.27 21.33 3.54
CA GLN A 56 -37.52 21.43 2.79
C GLN A 56 -37.13 21.69 1.31
N PRO A 57 -37.89 21.23 0.29
CA PRO A 57 -39.21 21.82 0.00
C PRO A 57 -40.30 20.88 -0.57
N ASN A 58 -41.55 21.28 -0.27
CA ASN A 58 -42.81 21.25 -1.04
C ASN A 58 -43.20 20.09 -1.97
N GLY A 59 -44.41 19.56 -1.69
CA GLY A 59 -45.28 18.90 -2.67
C GLY A 59 -46.65 18.59 -2.06
N ALA A 60 -47.68 19.38 -2.38
CA ALA A 60 -49.06 19.16 -1.98
C ALA A 60 -49.73 18.06 -2.82
N VAL A 61 -50.69 17.33 -2.24
CA VAL A 61 -52.02 16.95 -2.80
C VAL A 61 -52.63 15.79 -1.98
N GLY A 62 -53.89 15.96 -1.54
CA GLY A 62 -54.89 14.87 -1.47
C GLY A 62 -55.16 14.19 -0.12
N ILE A 63 -56.24 14.62 0.55
CA ILE A 63 -56.93 13.91 1.65
C ILE A 63 -57.93 12.90 1.04
N GLY A 64 -58.03 11.68 1.58
CA GLY A 64 -59.20 10.82 1.32
C GLY A 64 -59.06 9.32 1.66
N ASN A 65 -59.27 8.99 2.94
CA ASN A 65 -60.05 7.87 3.53
C ASN A 65 -59.80 6.37 3.22
N GLU A 66 -59.83 5.61 4.34
CA GLU A 66 -60.32 4.22 4.51
C GLU A 66 -59.48 3.08 3.88
N SER A 67 -59.26 1.90 4.49
CA SER A 67 -59.83 1.22 5.65
C SER A 67 -58.85 0.13 6.11
N LEU A 68 -58.83 -0.14 7.41
CA LEU A 68 -58.30 -1.37 8.01
C LEU A 68 -59.19 -2.56 7.66
N SER A 69 -58.60 -3.68 7.23
CA SER A 69 -59.16 -5.03 7.45
C SER A 69 -58.05 -6.10 7.42
N ASP A 70 -57.83 -6.68 8.60
CA ASP A 70 -57.65 -8.12 8.91
C ASP A 70 -56.55 -8.91 8.16
N ALA A 71 -55.45 -9.28 8.83
CA ALA A 71 -55.33 -10.39 9.78
C ALA A 71 -55.36 -11.79 9.14
N GLN A 72 -54.20 -12.28 8.67
CA GLN A 72 -53.82 -13.70 8.70
C GLN A 72 -52.30 -13.80 8.93
N ASN A 73 -51.89 -14.14 10.15
CA ASN A 73 -51.65 -15.49 10.65
C ASN A 73 -50.21 -15.96 10.39
N THR A 74 -49.43 -15.76 11.46
CA THR A 74 -48.11 -16.28 11.81
C THR A 74 -47.83 -17.69 11.28
N GLN A 75 -46.92 -17.78 10.30
CA GLN A 75 -46.16 -19.00 10.08
C GLN A 75 -44.68 -18.73 10.37
N ASN A 76 -44.26 -19.19 11.55
CA ASN A 76 -42.88 -19.36 11.94
C ASN A 76 -42.10 -20.10 10.85
N ASN A 77 -41.26 -19.37 10.14
CA ASN A 77 -40.13 -19.95 9.42
C ASN A 77 -38.85 -19.32 9.95
N LYS A 78 -38.29 -20.01 10.94
CA LYS A 78 -36.90 -19.86 11.41
C LYS A 78 -35.98 -20.22 10.23
N LEU A 79 -35.77 -19.28 9.30
CA LEU A 79 -34.57 -19.33 8.47
C LEU A 79 -33.40 -18.84 9.31
N PRO A 80 -32.23 -19.50 9.23
CA PRO A 80 -31.04 -18.97 9.85
C PRO A 80 -30.82 -17.58 9.28
N LYS A 81 -30.73 -16.59 10.17
CA LYS A 81 -30.14 -15.29 9.87
C LYS A 81 -28.68 -15.58 9.52
N VAL A 82 -28.45 -16.03 8.29
CA VAL A 82 -27.17 -15.86 7.62
C VAL A 82 -26.96 -14.36 7.72
N LEU A 83 -26.03 -13.98 8.60
CA LEU A 83 -25.41 -12.68 8.53
C LEU A 83 -24.84 -12.61 7.10
N THR A 84 -25.63 -12.14 6.15
CA THR A 84 -25.10 -11.35 5.06
C THR A 84 -24.53 -10.13 5.75
N LYS A 85 -23.29 -10.28 6.20
CA LYS A 85 -22.37 -9.18 6.34
C LYS A 85 -22.26 -8.65 4.92
N THR A 86 -23.16 -7.74 4.58
CA THR A 86 -23.03 -6.88 3.41
C THR A 86 -21.81 -6.05 3.75
N THR A 87 -20.64 -6.60 3.43
CA THR A 87 -19.38 -5.88 3.45
C THR A 87 -19.60 -4.79 2.42
N SER A 88 -19.95 -3.60 2.89
CA SER A 88 -19.77 -2.38 2.13
C SER A 88 -18.35 -2.46 1.57
N ASN A 89 -18.20 -2.61 0.26
CA ASN A 89 -16.92 -2.65 -0.45
C ASN A 89 -16.30 -1.25 -0.45
N GLU A 90 -16.19 -0.64 0.73
CA GLU A 90 -15.46 0.61 0.86
C GLU A 90 -13.98 0.33 0.62
N PRO A 91 -13.35 1.04 -0.33
CA PRO A 91 -11.95 0.81 -0.65
C PRO A 91 -11.10 1.12 0.58
N GLU A 92 -10.20 0.19 0.92
CA GLU A 92 -9.27 0.36 2.04
C GLU A 92 -8.42 1.62 1.83
N LEU A 93 -8.61 2.63 2.69
CA LEU A 93 -7.91 3.90 2.64
C LEU A 93 -6.60 3.83 3.43
N PHE A 94 -5.49 4.06 2.76
CA PHE A 94 -4.16 4.04 3.35
C PHE A 94 -3.56 5.46 3.42
N ARG A 95 -3.00 5.85 4.57
CA ARG A 95 -2.31 7.14 4.72
C ARG A 95 -0.81 6.95 4.50
N ARG A 96 -0.21 7.78 3.65
CA ARG A 96 1.24 7.73 3.37
C ARG A 96 1.91 9.06 3.73
N PRO A 97 3.12 9.02 4.32
CA PRO A 97 3.92 10.22 4.52
C PRO A 97 4.43 10.76 3.18
N ARG A 98 4.99 11.97 3.21
CA ARG A 98 5.75 12.52 2.09
C ARG A 98 7.07 11.75 1.95
N PHE A 99 7.45 11.38 0.73
CA PHE A 99 8.76 10.79 0.43
C PHE A 99 9.18 11.04 -1.02
N THR A 100 10.47 10.89 -1.30
CA THR A 100 11.03 11.07 -2.65
C THR A 100 11.46 9.74 -3.21
N VAL A 101 11.12 9.48 -4.47
CA VAL A 101 11.65 8.36 -5.24
C VAL A 101 12.60 8.91 -6.29
N THR A 102 13.79 8.30 -6.38
CA THR A 102 14.82 8.67 -7.36
C THR A 102 15.23 7.44 -8.16
N GLY A 103 15.32 7.59 -9.48
CA GLY A 103 15.72 6.51 -10.38
C GLY A 103 15.58 6.88 -11.85
N ILE A 104 15.32 5.88 -12.70
CA ILE A 104 15.24 6.03 -14.16
C ILE A 104 13.81 6.40 -14.54
N GLU A 105 13.67 7.38 -15.42
CA GLU A 105 12.38 7.82 -15.95
C GLU A 105 12.29 7.49 -17.44
N ARG A 106 11.12 7.01 -17.87
CA ARG A 106 10.79 6.73 -19.26
C ARG A 106 9.35 7.11 -19.56
N ARG A 107 9.11 7.65 -20.75
CA ARG A 107 7.76 7.80 -21.28
C ARG A 107 7.33 6.50 -21.96
N LEU A 108 6.20 5.93 -21.53
CA LEU A 108 5.60 4.72 -22.09
C LEU A 108 4.37 5.09 -22.91
N ASN A 109 4.10 4.33 -23.97
CA ASN A 109 2.89 4.45 -24.77
C ASN A 109 1.92 3.30 -24.44
N LEU A 110 0.72 3.64 -23.93
CA LEU A 110 -0.30 2.69 -23.51
C LEU A 110 -0.97 1.95 -24.69
N ALA A 111 -0.87 2.48 -25.91
CA ALA A 111 -1.40 1.86 -27.12
C ALA A 111 -0.50 0.76 -27.71
N VAL A 112 0.72 0.63 -27.21
CA VAL A 112 1.71 -0.37 -27.65
C VAL A 112 1.86 -1.44 -26.57
N ASN A 113 2.55 -2.54 -26.87
CA ASN A 113 2.84 -3.58 -25.89
C ASN A 113 3.53 -3.01 -24.63
N MET A 114 2.75 -2.88 -23.55
CA MET A 114 3.20 -2.32 -22.28
C MET A 114 4.19 -3.23 -21.55
N GLN A 115 4.01 -4.55 -21.68
CA GLN A 115 4.89 -5.52 -21.04
C GLN A 115 6.33 -5.37 -21.53
N ALA A 116 6.55 -5.32 -22.85
CA ALA A 116 7.89 -5.15 -23.42
C ALA A 116 8.55 -3.82 -23.00
N GLN A 117 7.77 -2.73 -22.92
CA GLN A 117 8.28 -1.43 -22.49
C GLN A 117 8.67 -1.41 -21.00
N LEU A 118 7.87 -2.06 -20.15
CA LEU A 118 8.15 -2.21 -18.72
C LEU A 118 9.35 -3.12 -18.47
N GLU A 119 9.44 -4.27 -19.14
CA GLU A 119 10.59 -5.19 -19.07
C GLU A 119 11.89 -4.47 -19.47
N GLY A 120 11.84 -3.64 -20.51
CA GLY A 120 12.96 -2.78 -20.89
C GLY A 120 13.32 -1.79 -19.79
N LEU A 121 12.34 -1.15 -19.16
CA LEU A 121 12.57 -0.20 -18.07
C LEU A 121 13.18 -0.88 -16.83
N TRP A 122 12.69 -2.06 -16.48
CA TRP A 122 13.24 -2.91 -15.41
C TRP A 122 14.67 -3.34 -15.70
N THR A 123 14.97 -3.71 -16.94
CA THR A 123 16.33 -4.10 -17.37
C THR A 123 17.30 -2.93 -17.22
N ASP A 124 16.92 -1.74 -17.67
CA ASP A 124 17.77 -0.55 -17.55
C ASP A 124 17.99 -0.17 -16.09
N PHE A 125 16.96 -0.31 -15.26
CA PHE A 125 17.05 -0.08 -13.82
C PHE A 125 17.95 -1.08 -13.11
N TYR A 126 17.86 -2.36 -13.47
CA TYR A 126 18.74 -3.41 -12.94
C TYR A 126 20.21 -3.14 -13.29
N ASN A 127 20.48 -2.62 -14.49
CA ASN A 127 21.81 -2.27 -14.96
C ASN A 127 22.31 -0.90 -14.46
N LEU A 128 21.52 -0.17 -13.68
CA LEU A 128 21.90 1.14 -13.16
C LEU A 128 23.06 1.00 -12.17
N ASP A 129 24.15 1.73 -12.41
CA ASP A 129 25.22 1.87 -11.41
C ASP A 129 24.73 2.74 -10.24
N THR A 130 24.14 2.07 -9.25
CA THR A 130 23.60 2.72 -8.05
C THR A 130 24.71 3.38 -7.21
N GLN A 131 25.97 2.94 -7.29
CA GLN A 131 27.07 3.57 -6.55
C GLN A 131 27.41 4.93 -7.15
N GLN A 132 27.45 5.01 -8.48
CA GLN A 132 27.71 6.25 -9.19
C GLN A 132 26.54 7.22 -9.13
N TYR A 133 25.31 6.72 -9.35
CA TYR A 133 24.15 7.59 -9.57
C TYR A 133 23.26 7.77 -8.34
N LEU A 134 23.33 6.89 -7.35
CA LEU A 134 22.57 6.94 -6.09
C LEU A 134 23.49 6.73 -4.87
N PRO A 135 24.55 7.55 -4.70
CA PRO A 135 25.55 7.34 -3.66
C PRO A 135 24.95 7.40 -2.25
N GLY A 136 25.29 6.42 -1.41
CA GLY A 136 24.75 6.35 -0.05
C GLY A 136 23.31 5.85 0.04
N LEU A 137 22.76 5.30 -1.05
CA LEU A 137 21.52 4.54 -1.01
C LEU A 137 21.66 3.39 0.01
N SER A 138 20.77 3.36 1.00
CA SER A 138 20.68 2.24 1.95
C SER A 138 20.14 1.01 1.24
N ARG A 139 20.57 -0.19 1.66
CA ARG A 139 20.02 -1.44 1.13
C ARG A 139 18.51 -1.46 1.37
N SER A 140 17.74 -1.44 0.28
CA SER A 140 16.29 -1.52 0.28
C SER A 140 15.88 -2.62 -0.68
N ASN A 141 15.03 -3.53 -0.21
CA ASN A 141 14.37 -4.52 -1.06
C ASN A 141 13.09 -3.99 -1.70
N LYS A 142 12.80 -2.69 -1.55
CA LYS A 142 11.62 -2.03 -2.10
C LYS A 142 12.01 -1.18 -3.29
N VAL A 143 11.41 -1.49 -4.43
CA VAL A 143 11.47 -0.73 -5.68
C VAL A 143 10.13 -0.06 -5.89
N TYR A 144 10.15 1.21 -6.26
CA TYR A 144 8.98 2.02 -6.51
C TYR A 144 8.84 2.25 -8.01
N LEU A 145 7.63 2.07 -8.53
CA LEU A 145 7.28 2.40 -9.91
C LEU A 145 6.20 3.48 -9.89
N VAL A 146 6.55 4.69 -10.27
CA VAL A 146 5.70 5.88 -10.13
C VAL A 146 5.18 6.27 -11.51
N TYR A 147 3.87 6.34 -11.64
CA TYR A 147 3.11 6.72 -12.83
C TYR A 147 2.66 8.17 -12.68
N LYS A 148 3.07 9.05 -13.61
CA LYS A 148 2.73 10.47 -13.58
C LYS A 148 2.51 11.05 -14.96
N SER A 149 1.94 12.26 -15.01
CA SER A 149 1.81 13.05 -16.23
C SER A 149 1.10 12.26 -17.36
N TYR A 150 -0.01 11.60 -17.06
CA TYR A 150 -0.77 10.90 -18.10
C TYR A 150 -1.31 11.89 -19.13
N ASP A 151 -1.04 11.61 -20.40
CA ASP A 151 -1.49 12.38 -21.55
C ASP A 151 -2.58 11.60 -22.30
N HIS A 152 -3.81 12.11 -22.25
CA HIS A 152 -4.97 11.51 -22.89
C HIS A 152 -4.91 11.58 -24.42
N ASP A 153 -4.27 12.61 -25.00
CA ASP A 153 -4.24 12.84 -26.44
C ASP A 153 -3.28 11.86 -27.12
N THR A 154 -2.13 11.63 -26.48
CA THR A 154 -1.09 10.72 -27.01
C THR A 154 -1.14 9.32 -26.42
N GLN A 155 -2.01 9.08 -25.43
CA GLN A 155 -2.06 7.85 -24.64
C GLN A 155 -0.69 7.48 -24.07
N THR A 156 0.06 8.48 -23.61
CA THR A 156 1.39 8.28 -23.04
C THR A 156 1.43 8.61 -21.56
N ILE A 157 2.36 7.97 -20.86
CA ILE A 157 2.59 8.18 -19.45
C ILE A 157 4.07 8.25 -19.12
N GLU A 158 4.45 9.12 -18.19
CA GLU A 158 5.79 9.14 -17.62
C GLU A 158 5.85 8.16 -16.45
N VAL A 159 6.77 7.21 -16.54
CA VAL A 159 7.00 6.19 -15.51
C VAL A 159 8.41 6.32 -14.97
N LEU A 160 8.54 6.46 -13.65
CA LEU A 160 9.80 6.50 -12.94
C LEU A 160 9.94 5.23 -12.10
N ILE A 161 10.96 4.43 -12.38
CA ILE A 161 11.35 3.30 -11.54
C ILE A 161 12.54 3.69 -10.67
N GLY A 162 12.47 3.43 -9.37
CA GLY A 162 13.50 3.91 -8.47
C GLY A 162 13.40 3.44 -7.04
N TYR A 163 14.30 3.97 -6.21
CA TYR A 163 14.31 3.74 -4.78
C TYR A 163 13.78 4.96 -4.03
N GLN A 164 13.23 4.73 -2.84
CA GLN A 164 12.94 5.81 -1.91
C GLN A 164 14.26 6.43 -1.44
N TYR A 165 14.64 7.54 -2.05
CA TYR A 165 15.93 8.19 -1.87
C TYR A 165 15.81 9.67 -2.23
N ALA A 166 16.18 10.55 -1.31
CA ALA A 166 16.17 12.00 -1.51
C ALA A 166 17.59 12.47 -1.83
N MET A 167 17.89 12.65 -3.11
CA MET A 167 19.21 13.08 -3.57
C MET A 167 19.33 14.61 -3.53
N GLN A 168 20.47 15.12 -3.06
CA GLN A 168 20.71 16.57 -3.02
C GLN A 168 21.09 17.15 -4.39
N LYS A 169 21.72 16.36 -5.26
CA LYS A 169 22.16 16.78 -6.61
C LYS A 169 21.91 15.67 -7.61
N LEU A 170 20.98 15.88 -8.54
CA LEU A 170 20.65 14.90 -9.56
C LEU A 170 21.69 14.88 -10.68
N SER A 171 21.99 13.69 -11.18
CA SER A 171 22.71 13.51 -12.44
C SER A 171 21.74 13.58 -13.62
N GLY A 172 22.25 13.68 -14.86
CA GLY A 172 21.40 13.61 -16.04
C GLY A 172 20.65 12.27 -16.20
N GLN A 173 21.19 11.19 -15.63
CA GLN A 173 20.72 9.82 -15.85
C GLN A 173 19.60 9.39 -14.90
N VAL A 174 19.41 10.11 -13.80
CA VAL A 174 18.34 9.84 -12.84
C VAL A 174 17.46 11.06 -12.65
N LYS A 175 16.19 10.81 -12.36
CA LYS A 175 15.19 11.81 -12.02
C LYS A 175 14.66 11.53 -10.62
N SER A 176 14.09 12.54 -9.99
CA SER A 176 13.38 12.40 -8.73
C SER A 176 11.95 12.86 -8.86
N VAL A 177 11.06 12.16 -8.18
CA VAL A 177 9.67 12.54 -8.00
C VAL A 177 9.35 12.52 -6.51
N GLU A 178 8.71 13.59 -6.05
CA GLU A 178 8.20 13.68 -4.69
C GLU A 178 6.77 13.18 -4.65
N LEU A 179 6.52 12.20 -3.80
CA LEU A 179 5.18 11.74 -3.44
C LEU A 179 4.72 12.52 -2.22
N LEU A 180 3.63 13.26 -2.39
CA LEU A 180 3.06 14.10 -1.36
C LEU A 180 2.43 13.24 -0.25
N LYS A 181 2.35 13.80 0.95
CA LYS A 181 1.57 13.19 2.04
C LYS A 181 0.10 13.16 1.62
N GLY A 182 -0.55 12.00 1.72
CA GLY A 182 -1.91 11.84 1.23
C GLY A 182 -2.61 10.56 1.70
N LYS A 183 -3.88 10.47 1.31
CA LYS A 183 -4.65 9.22 1.36
C LYS A 183 -4.56 8.54 0.00
N TYR A 184 -4.47 7.22 0.02
CA TYR A 184 -4.33 6.38 -1.15
C TYR A 184 -5.30 5.21 -1.04
N ILE A 185 -5.76 4.72 -2.19
CA ILE A 185 -6.48 3.45 -2.27
C ILE A 185 -5.47 2.37 -2.63
N LYS A 186 -5.50 1.29 -1.85
CA LYS A 186 -4.67 0.11 -2.12
C LYS A 186 -5.31 -0.75 -3.21
N ARG A 187 -4.51 -1.18 -4.18
CA ARG A 187 -4.87 -2.08 -5.28
C ARG A 187 -3.73 -3.04 -5.57
N ASP A 188 -3.96 -3.99 -6.48
CA ASP A 188 -2.92 -4.93 -6.90
C ASP A 188 -2.00 -4.30 -7.96
N SER A 189 -2.56 -3.58 -8.94
CA SER A 189 -1.81 -2.83 -9.95
C SER A 189 -2.50 -1.52 -10.33
N VAL A 190 -1.69 -0.49 -10.61
CA VAL A 190 -2.13 0.81 -11.14
C VAL A 190 -2.69 0.60 -12.54
N LEU A 191 -1.95 -0.05 -13.43
CA LEU A 191 -2.36 -0.23 -14.83
C LEU A 191 -3.65 -1.06 -14.95
N ALA A 192 -3.77 -2.14 -14.15
CA ALA A 192 -5.01 -2.93 -14.13
C ALA A 192 -6.20 -2.11 -13.61
N THR A 193 -5.99 -1.25 -12.61
CA THR A 193 -7.05 -0.37 -12.11
C THR A 193 -7.40 0.74 -13.10
N TRP A 194 -6.47 1.14 -13.96
CA TRP A 194 -6.75 2.13 -14.99
C TRP A 194 -7.56 1.57 -16.16
N ASP A 195 -7.39 0.28 -16.45
CA ASP A 195 -8.17 -0.45 -17.45
C ASP A 195 -9.61 -0.70 -16.97
N ASP A 196 -9.78 -1.09 -15.70
CA ASP A 196 -11.08 -1.21 -15.04
C ASP A 196 -11.12 -0.37 -13.73
N PRO A 197 -11.51 0.91 -13.82
CA PRO A 197 -11.57 1.80 -12.66
C PRO A 197 -12.72 1.46 -11.69
N GLN A 198 -13.68 0.64 -12.10
CA GLN A 198 -14.94 0.42 -11.39
C GLN A 198 -15.58 1.77 -11.01
N ASP A 199 -15.83 2.00 -9.72
CA ASP A 199 -16.47 3.21 -9.20
C ASP A 199 -15.45 4.32 -8.82
N LEU A 200 -14.17 4.17 -9.16
CA LEU A 200 -13.14 5.13 -8.76
C LEU A 200 -13.04 6.31 -9.73
N ALA A 201 -13.13 7.52 -9.17
CA ALA A 201 -12.78 8.74 -9.88
C ALA A 201 -11.24 8.88 -9.98
N LEU A 202 -10.64 8.22 -10.97
CA LEU A 202 -9.21 8.26 -11.23
C LEU A 202 -8.73 9.67 -11.57
N LYS A 203 -7.57 10.05 -11.01
CA LYS A 203 -6.95 11.36 -11.26
C LYS A 203 -5.81 11.30 -12.27
N TYR A 204 -5.17 10.13 -12.44
CA TYR A 204 -4.05 9.91 -13.36
C TYR A 204 -2.87 10.89 -13.17
N GLN A 205 -2.73 11.48 -11.98
CA GLN A 205 -1.70 12.49 -11.72
C GLN A 205 -0.41 11.88 -11.18
N LEU A 206 -0.55 11.08 -10.12
CA LEU A 206 0.58 10.52 -9.40
C LEU A 206 0.15 9.26 -8.64
N ASP A 207 0.15 8.15 -9.36
CA ASP A 207 -0.12 6.82 -8.82
C ASP A 207 1.20 6.05 -8.77
N TYR A 208 1.31 5.05 -7.89
CA TYR A 208 2.55 4.28 -7.82
C TYR A 208 2.35 2.87 -7.34
N GLU A 209 3.30 2.02 -7.69
CA GLU A 209 3.42 0.65 -7.25
C GLU A 209 4.68 0.48 -6.41
N VAL A 210 4.62 -0.45 -5.48
CA VAL A 210 5.75 -0.87 -4.65
C VAL A 210 5.95 -2.35 -4.88
N TYR A 211 7.12 -2.68 -5.38
CA TYR A 211 7.60 -4.03 -5.60
C TYR A 211 8.58 -4.38 -4.49
N GLU A 212 8.35 -5.51 -3.83
CA GLU A 212 9.33 -6.09 -2.91
C GLU A 212 10.10 -7.17 -3.66
N VAL A 213 11.42 -7.00 -3.76
CA VAL A 213 12.30 -7.90 -4.52
C VAL A 213 13.18 -8.73 -3.59
N ASP A 214 13.55 -9.92 -4.03
CA ASP A 214 14.51 -10.77 -3.32
C ASP A 214 15.98 -10.40 -3.65
N GLU A 215 16.93 -11.16 -3.10
CA GLU A 215 18.37 -10.96 -3.34
C GLU A 215 18.80 -11.18 -4.80
N TYR A 216 17.97 -11.87 -5.59
CA TYR A 216 18.16 -12.13 -7.00
C TYR A 216 17.34 -11.20 -7.89
N PHE A 217 16.72 -10.17 -7.29
CA PHE A 217 15.89 -9.19 -7.97
C PHE A 217 14.58 -9.76 -8.55
N ASN A 218 14.11 -10.91 -8.05
CA ASN A 218 12.79 -11.43 -8.38
C ASN A 218 11.72 -10.72 -7.56
N ILE A 219 10.56 -10.47 -8.17
CA ILE A 219 9.43 -9.83 -7.50
C ILE A 219 8.77 -10.85 -6.57
N SER A 220 8.80 -10.57 -5.26
CA SER A 220 8.15 -11.37 -4.21
C SER A 220 6.74 -10.88 -3.89
N SER A 221 6.51 -9.56 -3.96
CA SER A 221 5.18 -8.98 -3.80
C SER A 221 5.07 -7.64 -4.56
N GLN A 222 3.83 -7.28 -4.90
CA GLN A 222 3.47 -6.03 -5.54
C GLN A 222 2.24 -5.45 -4.85
N ARG A 223 2.20 -4.12 -4.75
CA ARG A 223 1.02 -3.37 -4.30
C ARG A 223 0.97 -2.02 -4.99
N ALA A 224 -0.21 -1.60 -5.35
CA ALA A 224 -0.49 -0.31 -5.96
C ALA A 224 -1.16 0.64 -4.97
N PHE A 225 -0.84 1.93 -5.13
CA PHE A 225 -1.39 3.03 -4.35
C PHE A 225 -1.85 4.12 -5.32
N LEU A 226 -3.16 4.33 -5.37
CA LEU A 226 -3.79 5.34 -6.22
C LEU A 226 -4.19 6.54 -5.37
N SER A 227 -3.81 7.74 -5.79
CA SER A 227 -4.10 8.96 -5.03
C SER A 227 -5.59 9.31 -5.11
N ILE A 228 -6.22 9.59 -3.97
CA ILE A 228 -7.63 10.05 -3.92
C ILE A 228 -7.79 11.56 -3.73
N ASN A 229 -6.71 12.29 -3.46
CA ASN A 229 -6.76 13.71 -3.14
C ASN A 229 -5.79 14.53 -4.01
N ASN A 230 -6.23 15.74 -4.37
CA ASN A 230 -5.32 16.86 -4.64
C ASN A 230 -4.71 17.23 -3.27
N GLY A 231 -3.42 17.00 -3.01
CA GLY A 231 -2.81 17.27 -1.67
C GLY A 231 -3.07 18.73 -1.21
N ALA A 232 -3.15 19.09 0.06
CA ALA A 232 -2.96 18.43 1.35
C ALA A 232 -4.13 18.78 2.32
N TYR A 233 -4.11 18.20 3.53
CA TYR A 233 -5.10 18.39 4.60
C TYR A 233 -5.38 19.85 4.95
#